data_AF-A0A941J482-F1
#
_entry.id   AF-A0A941J482-F1
#
_cell.length_a   1.000
_cell.length_b   1.000
_cell.length_c   1.000
_cell.angle_alpha   90.00
_cell.angle_beta   90.00
_cell.angle_gamma   90.00
#
_symmetry.space_group_name_H-M   'P 1'
#
loop_
_entity.id
_entity.type
_entity.pdbx_description
1 polymer ?
#
loop_
_entity_poly.entity_id
_entity_poly.type
_entity_poly.pdbx_seq_one_letter_code
_entity_poly.pdbx_strand_id
1 'polypeptide(L)'
;MTTLEKIADDLRMAQADGKDAVELAGLAREKLGTAFGVISFISVFRLAFDVPLPVLQHVQAWQGFGWGGATISDEDLSARLSPWLSNK
;
A
#
# COMPACT_ATOMS: atom_id res chain seq x y z
N MET A 1 8.01 -11.96 14.69
CA MET A 1 7.69 -11.43 13.36
C MET A 1 6.35 -11.98 12.90
N THR A 2 5.33 -11.14 12.93
CA THR A 2 3.96 -11.41 12.49
C THR A 2 3.90 -11.50 10.95
N THR A 3 2.79 -12.00 10.42
CA THR A 3 2.56 -12.05 8.96
C THR A 3 2.61 -10.67 8.33
N LEU A 4 2.06 -9.64 8.98
CA LEU A 4 2.06 -8.27 8.44
C LEU A 4 3.47 -7.66 8.41
N GLU A 5 4.30 -7.94 9.42
CA GLU A 5 5.70 -7.48 9.45
C GLU A 5 6.51 -8.11 8.31
N LYS A 6 6.34 -9.41 8.03
CA LYS A 6 6.99 -10.08 6.88
C LYS A 6 6.59 -9.45 5.54
N ILE A 7 5.29 -9.18 5.36
CA ILE A 7 4.81 -8.55 4.13
C ILE A 7 5.37 -7.13 4.02
N ALA A 8 5.47 -6.39 5.13
CA ALA A 8 6.07 -5.07 5.15
C ALA A 8 7.57 -5.09 4.78
N ASP A 9 8.33 -6.08 5.25
CA ASP A 9 9.72 -6.31 4.81
C ASP A 9 9.80 -6.56 3.30
N ASP A 10 8.92 -7.42 2.77
CA ASP A 10 8.87 -7.72 1.34
C ASP A 10 8.52 -6.48 0.51
N LEU A 11 7.62 -5.62 1.00
CA LEU A 11 7.30 -4.36 0.33
C LEU A 11 8.50 -3.40 0.33
N ARG A 12 9.24 -3.31 1.44
CA ARG A 12 10.47 -2.51 1.50
C ARG A 12 11.52 -3.00 0.51
N MET A 13 11.72 -4.32 0.42
CA MET A 13 12.64 -4.90 -0.57
C MET A 13 12.20 -4.57 -1.99
N ALA A 14 10.91 -4.73 -2.29
CA ALA A 14 10.39 -4.46 -3.63
C ALA A 14 10.45 -2.97 -4.00
N GLN A 15 10.27 -2.07 -3.03
CA GLN A 15 10.47 -0.64 -3.22
C GLN A 15 11.95 -0.33 -3.52
N ALA A 16 12.88 -1.00 -2.83
CA ALA A 16 14.31 -0.83 -3.07
C ALA A 16 14.74 -1.32 -4.47
N ASP A 17 14.02 -2.30 -5.01
CA ASP A 17 14.14 -2.79 -6.39
C ASP A 17 13.46 -1.86 -7.43
N GLY A 18 12.85 -0.75 -6.99
CA GLY A 18 12.29 0.28 -7.85
C GLY A 18 10.80 0.18 -8.13
N LYS A 19 10.06 -0.69 -7.41
CA LYS A 19 8.60 -0.76 -7.58
C LYS A 19 7.90 0.50 -7.11
N ASP A 20 6.90 0.93 -7.88
CA ASP A 20 6.07 2.08 -7.56
C ASP A 20 4.94 1.76 -6.57
N ALA A 21 4.17 2.77 -6.17
CA ALA A 21 3.09 2.61 -5.19
C ALA A 21 2.01 1.60 -5.60
N VAL A 22 1.67 1.55 -6.89
CA VAL A 22 0.61 0.71 -7.43
C VAL A 22 1.11 -0.74 -7.49
N GLU A 23 2.34 -0.94 -7.93
CA GLU A 23 3.00 -2.24 -7.93
C GLU A 23 3.16 -2.80 -6.50
N LEU A 24 3.50 -1.94 -5.53
CA LEU A 24 3.57 -2.30 -4.12
C LEU A 24 2.19 -2.64 -3.54
N ALA A 25 1.14 -1.91 -3.93
CA ALA A 25 -0.23 -2.22 -3.54
C ALA A 25 -0.72 -3.54 -4.14
N GLY A 26 -0.35 -3.83 -5.39
CA GLY A 26 -0.57 -5.11 -6.05
C GLY A 26 0.15 -6.26 -5.35
N LEU A 27 1.42 -6.07 -4.99
CA LEU A 27 2.20 -7.04 -4.21
C LEU A 27 1.59 -7.29 -2.82
N ALA A 28 1.12 -6.25 -2.15
CA ALA A 28 0.42 -6.38 -0.88
C ALA A 28 -0.87 -7.19 -1.04
N ARG A 29 -1.63 -6.95 -2.12
CA ARG A 29 -2.84 -7.73 -2.46
C ARG A 29 -2.53 -9.20 -2.70
N GLU A 30 -1.48 -9.50 -3.47
CA GLU A 30 -1.03 -10.87 -3.72
C GLU A 30 -0.66 -11.59 -2.41
N LYS A 31 0.17 -10.95 -1.57
CA LYS A 31 0.66 -11.56 -0.32
C LYS A 31 -0.40 -11.69 0.77
N LEU A 32 -1.35 -10.75 0.84
CA LEU A 32 -2.46 -10.79 1.81
C LEU A 32 -3.59 -11.72 1.34
N GLY A 33 -3.74 -11.96 0.04
CA GLY A 33 -4.78 -12.83 -0.51
C GLY A 33 -6.18 -12.41 -0.07
N THR A 34 -6.93 -13.34 0.53
CA THR A 34 -8.29 -13.08 1.03
C THR A 34 -8.35 -12.09 2.19
N ALA A 35 -7.23 -11.87 2.89
CA ALA A 35 -7.14 -10.86 3.95
C ALA A 35 -6.89 -9.45 3.41
N PHE A 36 -6.74 -9.28 2.09
CA PHE A 36 -6.55 -7.97 1.49
C PHE A 36 -7.81 -7.10 1.64
N GLY A 37 -7.62 -5.93 2.26
CA GLY A 37 -8.64 -4.92 2.44
C GLY A 37 -8.03 -3.65 3.01
N VAL A 38 -8.84 -2.63 3.25
CA VAL A 38 -8.35 -1.30 3.68
C VAL A 38 -7.53 -1.39 4.97
N ILE A 39 -8.00 -2.13 5.98
CA ILE A 39 -7.29 -2.20 7.28
C ILE A 39 -5.94 -2.89 7.15
N SER A 40 -5.87 -4.02 6.43
CA SER A 40 -4.62 -4.75 6.24
C SER A 40 -3.65 -3.97 5.34
N PHE A 41 -4.16 -3.29 4.31
CA PHE A 41 -3.39 -2.36 3.48
C PHE A 41 -2.77 -1.24 4.31
N ILE A 42 -3.60 -0.52 5.11
CA ILE A 42 -3.13 0.55 6.01
C ILE A 42 -2.03 0.00 6.94
N SER A 43 -2.28 -1.16 7.56
CA SER A 43 -1.35 -1.74 8.53
C SER A 43 0.00 -2.05 7.91
N VAL A 44 0.02 -2.71 6.74
CA VAL A 44 1.27 -3.08 6.05
C VAL A 44 2.02 -1.84 5.55
N PHE A 45 1.33 -0.87 4.95
CA PHE A 45 1.99 0.35 4.44
C PHE A 45 2.54 1.23 5.56
N ARG A 46 1.89 1.29 6.73
CA ARG A 46 2.47 1.94 7.92
C ARG A 46 3.73 1.23 8.39
N LEU A 47 3.70 -0.10 8.49
CA LEU A 47 4.85 -0.89 8.93
C LEU A 47 6.02 -0.83 7.93
N ALA A 48 5.74 -0.71 6.63
CA ALA A 48 6.76 -0.70 5.58
C ALA A 48 7.42 0.68 5.42
N PHE A 49 6.63 1.75 5.39
CA PHE A 49 7.09 3.06 4.91
C PHE A 49 6.75 4.22 5.86
N ASP A 50 6.24 3.92 7.06
CA ASP A 50 5.82 4.91 8.06
C ASP A 50 4.85 5.98 7.51
N VAL A 51 4.01 5.60 6.53
CA VAL A 51 3.05 6.52 5.93
C VAL A 51 2.05 7.00 6.99
N PRO A 52 1.80 8.31 7.13
CA PRO A 52 0.85 8.82 8.10
C PRO A 52 -0.55 8.22 7.91
N LEU A 53 -1.21 7.83 9.01
CA LEU A 53 -2.56 7.27 8.95
C LEU A 53 -3.57 8.15 8.18
N PRO A 54 -3.59 9.49 8.33
CA PRO A 54 -4.51 10.32 7.56
C PRO A 54 -4.32 10.17 6.05
N VAL A 55 -3.08 10.05 5.58
CA VAL A 55 -2.78 9.85 4.15
C VAL A 55 -3.37 8.52 3.68
N LEU A 56 -3.14 7.45 4.44
CA LEU A 56 -3.63 6.12 4.08
C LEU A 56 -5.16 6.03 4.13
N GLN A 57 -5.81 6.78 5.03
CA GLN A 57 -7.26 6.92 5.06
C GLN A 57 -7.81 7.63 3.81
N HIS A 58 -7.08 8.59 3.23
CA HIS A 58 -7.52 9.25 1.99
C HIS A 58 -7.49 8.31 0.77
N VAL A 59 -6.57 7.34 0.74
CA VAL A 59 -6.47 6.38 -0.37
C VAL A 59 -7.35 5.14 -0.18
N GLN A 60 -8.16 5.06 0.87
CA GLN A 60 -9.11 3.94 1.06
C GLN A 60 -10.15 3.83 -0.06
N ALA A 61 -10.41 4.92 -0.78
CA ALA A 61 -11.29 4.96 -1.94
C ALA A 61 -10.59 4.56 -3.26
N TRP A 62 -9.43 3.91 -3.18
CA TRP A 62 -8.69 3.41 -4.34
C TRP A 62 -9.44 2.27 -5.05
N GLN A 63 -9.50 2.37 -6.38
CA GLN A 63 -10.16 1.39 -7.25
C GLN A 63 -9.62 -0.03 -7.11
N GLY A 64 -8.36 -0.20 -6.70
CA GLY A 64 -7.74 -1.51 -6.50
C GLY A 64 -8.38 -2.37 -5.41
N PHE A 65 -9.21 -1.78 -4.53
CA PHE A 65 -10.04 -2.53 -3.57
C PHE A 65 -11.32 -3.12 -4.20
N GLY A 66 -11.71 -2.70 -5.40
CA GLY A 66 -12.83 -3.26 -6.16
C GLY A 66 -14.21 -2.87 -5.63
N TRP A 67 -14.34 -1.73 -4.94
CA TRP A 67 -15.62 -1.23 -4.43
C TRP A 67 -16.30 -0.31 -5.46
N GLY A 68 -17.61 -0.47 -5.64
CA GLY A 68 -18.41 0.27 -6.63
C GLY A 68 -18.53 1.79 -6.43
N GLY A 69 -17.82 2.36 -5.45
CA GLY A 69 -17.74 3.79 -5.17
C GLY A 69 -16.30 4.32 -5.08
N ALA A 70 -15.33 3.61 -5.64
CA ALA A 70 -13.94 4.06 -5.68
C ALA A 70 -13.79 5.34 -6.52
N THR A 71 -13.04 6.31 -6.00
CA THR A 71 -12.81 7.62 -6.62
C THR A 71 -11.33 7.94 -6.80
N ILE A 72 -10.43 7.09 -6.30
CA ILE A 72 -8.98 7.26 -6.42
C ILE A 72 -8.47 6.28 -7.47
N SER A 73 -7.84 6.84 -8.51
CA SER A 73 -7.17 6.10 -9.58
C SER A 73 -5.80 5.56 -9.15
N ASP A 74 -5.18 4.73 -9.98
CA ASP A 74 -3.81 4.25 -9.76
C ASP A 74 -2.79 5.41 -9.80
N GLU A 75 -3.00 6.39 -10.68
CA GLU A 75 -2.19 7.59 -10.78
C GLU A 75 -2.31 8.44 -9.51
N ASP A 76 -3.53 8.64 -9.01
CA ASP A 76 -3.78 9.36 -7.75
C ASP A 76 -3.19 8.63 -6.54
N LEU A 77 -3.28 7.31 -6.51
CA LEU A 77 -2.66 6.49 -5.47
C LEU A 77 -1.15 6.72 -5.48
N SER A 78 -0.52 6.64 -6.66
CA SER A 78 0.91 6.83 -6.82
C SER A 78 1.33 8.22 -6.40
N ALA A 79 0.72 9.27 -6.95
CA ALA A 79 1.01 10.66 -6.62
C ALA A 79 0.87 10.95 -5.13
N ARG A 80 -0.14 10.34 -4.47
CA ARG A 80 -0.27 10.42 -3.02
C ARG A 80 0.89 9.71 -2.36
N LEU A 81 1.13 8.42 -2.61
CA LEU A 81 2.09 7.64 -1.83
C LEU A 81 3.57 7.92 -2.11
N SER A 82 3.94 8.42 -3.30
CA SER A 82 5.32 8.67 -3.72
C SER A 82 6.20 9.41 -2.70
N PRO A 83 5.75 10.48 -2.02
CA PRO A 83 6.58 11.20 -1.05
C PRO A 83 7.09 10.35 0.11
N TRP A 84 6.36 9.29 0.48
CA TRP A 84 6.77 8.36 1.54
C TRP A 84 7.56 7.17 1.01
N LEU A 85 7.40 6.85 -0.27
CA LEU A 85 8.12 5.76 -0.93
C LEU A 85 9.48 6.21 -1.49
N SER A 86 9.73 7.51 -1.65
CA SER A 86 11.02 8.02 -2.13
C SER A 86 12.01 8.35 -1.02
N ASN A 87 11.59 8.31 0.25
CA ASN A 87 12.48 8.59 1.37
C ASN A 87 13.23 7.32 1.81
N LYS A 88 14.54 7.35 1.61
CA LYS A 88 15.53 6.49 2.29
C LYS A 88 15.85 7.06 3.67
#